data_AF-A0A7W0DVG0-F1
#
_entry.id   AF-A0A7W0DVG0-F1
#
_cell.length_a   1.000
_cell.length_b   1.000
_cell.length_c   1.000
_cell.angle_alpha   90.00
_cell.angle_beta   90.00
_cell.angle_gamma   90.00
#
_symmetry.space_group_name_H-M   'P 1'
#
loop_
_entity.id
_entity.type
_entity.pdbx_description
1 polymer ?
#
loop_
_entity_poly.entity_id
_entity_poly.type
_entity_poly.pdbx_seq_one_letter_code
_entity_poly.pdbx_strand_id
1 'polypeptide(L)'
;MTRRPAAPMPDSIRHLLRAAQHPARAVDCPHCGALDRRPCTTVSGRHLLPQPHPGRISAWARATACCPQCQVEPGTPCHDEGRARTTVHARRYQEAEATAA
;
A
#
# COMPACT_ATOMS: atom_id res chain seq x y z
N MET A 1 3.60 -23.24 -34.81
CA MET A 1 3.31 -23.79 -33.48
C MET A 1 2.50 -22.78 -32.68
N THR A 2 1.17 -22.94 -32.62
CA THR A 2 0.29 -22.13 -31.78
C THR A 2 0.41 -22.59 -30.33
N ARG A 3 0.97 -21.76 -29.45
CA ARG A 3 1.02 -22.06 -28.00
C ARG A 3 -0.42 -22.13 -27.49
N ARG A 4 -0.88 -23.32 -27.07
CA ARG A 4 -2.12 -23.44 -26.29
C ARG A 4 -1.97 -22.58 -25.03
N PRO A 5 -2.95 -21.72 -24.70
CA PRO A 5 -2.92 -21.03 -23.42
C PRO A 5 -2.94 -22.08 -22.31
N ALA A 6 -2.01 -21.95 -21.36
CA ALA A 6 -2.05 -22.76 -20.14
C ALA A 6 -3.36 -22.49 -19.39
N ALA A 7 -3.87 -23.50 -18.68
CA ALA A 7 -5.07 -23.35 -17.86
C ALA A 7 -4.91 -22.15 -16.90
N PRO A 8 -5.97 -21.36 -16.64
CA PRO A 8 -5.89 -20.22 -15.74
C PRO A 8 -5.50 -20.68 -14.34
N MET A 9 -4.54 -19.98 -13.71
CA MET A 9 -4.10 -20.30 -12.35
C MET A 9 -5.30 -20.35 -11.38
N PRO A 10 -5.41 -21.34 -10.49
CA PRO A 10 -6.47 -21.42 -9.49
C PRO A 10 -6.54 -20.16 -8.61
N ASP A 11 -7.75 -19.79 -8.18
CA ASP A 11 -7.95 -18.56 -7.40
C ASP A 11 -7.29 -18.62 -6.00
N SER A 12 -7.32 -19.79 -5.36
CA SER A 12 -6.63 -20.02 -4.08
C SER A 12 -5.13 -19.72 -4.14
N ILE A 13 -4.46 -20.15 -5.23
CA ILE A 13 -3.03 -19.85 -5.44
C ILE A 13 -2.83 -18.36 -5.70
N ARG A 14 -3.70 -17.74 -6.52
CA ARG A 14 -3.65 -16.28 -6.74
C ARG A 14 -3.83 -15.50 -5.46
N HIS A 15 -4.70 -15.95 -4.56
CA HIS A 15 -4.94 -15.29 -3.28
C HIS A 15 -3.73 -15.39 -2.35
N LEU A 16 -3.12 -16.58 -2.22
CA LEU A 16 -1.89 -16.78 -1.44
C LEU A 16 -0.74 -15.90 -1.93
N LEU A 17 -0.54 -15.83 -3.25
CA LEU A 17 0.48 -14.97 -3.86
C LEU A 17 0.21 -13.47 -3.67
N ARG A 18 -1.05 -13.07 -3.46
CA ARG A 18 -1.42 -11.69 -3.13
C ARG A 18 -1.23 -11.40 -1.64
N ALA A 19 -1.61 -12.32 -0.76
CA ALA A 19 -1.43 -12.19 0.68
C ALA A 19 0.06 -12.09 1.08
N ALA A 20 0.96 -12.73 0.33
CA ALA A 20 2.41 -12.61 0.51
C ALA A 20 2.95 -11.20 0.17
N GLN A 21 2.17 -10.34 -0.48
CA GLN A 21 2.60 -9.00 -0.85
C GLN A 21 2.21 -7.99 0.23
N HIS A 22 3.07 -6.99 0.42
CA HIS A 22 2.79 -5.90 1.36
C HIS A 22 1.46 -5.19 1.00
N PRO A 23 0.52 -5.00 1.96
CA PRO A 23 -0.82 -4.48 1.69
C PRO A 23 -0.82 -3.08 1.08
N ALA A 24 0.17 -2.23 1.43
CA ALA A 24 0.39 -0.93 0.80
C ALA A 24 0.60 -0.95 -0.73
N ARG A 25 0.75 -2.11 -1.38
CA ARG A 25 0.72 -2.19 -2.85
C ARG A 25 -0.67 -1.98 -3.45
N ALA A 26 -1.73 -1.98 -2.63
CA ALA A 26 -3.11 -1.73 -3.05
C ALA A 26 -3.41 -0.28 -3.49
N VAL A 27 -2.48 0.66 -3.21
CA VAL A 27 -2.61 2.08 -3.56
C VAL A 27 -1.47 2.52 -4.47
N ASP A 28 -1.66 3.60 -5.22
CA ASP A 28 -0.59 4.17 -6.05
C ASP A 28 0.54 4.77 -5.21
N CYS A 29 1.78 4.67 -5.69
CA CYS A 29 2.93 5.22 -4.99
C CYS A 29 3.10 6.72 -5.31
N PRO A 30 2.97 7.63 -4.32
CA PRO A 30 3.16 9.06 -4.55
C PRO A 30 4.62 9.46 -4.86
N HIS A 31 5.58 8.56 -4.63
CA HIS A 31 7.02 8.85 -4.82
C HIS A 31 7.52 8.47 -6.22
N CYS A 32 7.22 7.25 -6.69
CA CYS A 32 7.69 6.78 -8.00
C CYS A 32 6.57 6.59 -9.03
N GLY A 33 5.31 6.85 -8.68
CA GLY A 33 4.17 6.68 -9.59
C GLY A 33 3.80 5.22 -9.88
N ALA A 34 4.33 4.25 -9.12
CA ALA A 34 3.97 2.85 -9.29
C ALA A 34 2.46 2.64 -8.99
N LEU A 35 1.74 2.14 -9.99
CA LEU A 35 0.29 1.88 -9.92
C LEU A 35 -0.05 0.74 -8.93
N ASP A 36 -1.35 0.56 -8.64
CA ASP A 36 -1.89 -0.58 -7.90
C ASP A 36 -1.25 -1.92 -8.32
N ARG A 37 -0.87 -2.71 -7.31
CA ARG A 37 -0.18 -4.02 -7.38
C ARG A 37 1.17 -4.02 -8.07
N ARG A 38 1.66 -2.90 -8.62
CA ARG A 38 3.01 -2.80 -9.18
C ARG A 38 4.04 -2.60 -8.07
N PRO A 39 5.20 -3.28 -8.11
CA PRO A 39 6.28 -3.04 -7.17
C PRO A 39 6.83 -1.62 -7.33
N CYS A 40 7.31 -1.05 -6.24
CA CYS A 40 8.03 0.21 -6.29
C CYS A 40 9.40 -0.01 -6.96
N THR A 41 9.82 0.96 -7.76
CA THR A 41 11.16 1.02 -8.37
C THR A 41 11.94 2.19 -7.81
N THR A 42 13.25 2.21 -8.02
CA THR A 42 14.08 3.41 -7.78
C THR A 42 13.54 4.58 -8.60
N VAL A 43 13.90 5.81 -8.23
CA VAL A 43 13.50 7.03 -8.97
C VAL A 43 13.89 6.93 -10.46
N SER A 44 15.03 6.30 -10.76
CA SER A 44 15.50 6.03 -12.12
C SER A 44 14.74 4.91 -12.85
N GLY A 45 13.86 4.18 -12.18
CA GLY A 45 13.12 3.03 -12.73
C GLY A 45 13.93 1.76 -12.94
N ARG A 46 15.25 1.78 -12.68
CA ARG A 46 16.17 0.69 -13.05
C ARG A 46 16.12 -0.53 -12.14
N HIS A 47 15.78 -0.34 -10.87
CA HIS A 47 15.79 -1.42 -9.88
C HIS A 47 14.46 -1.51 -9.15
N LEU A 48 14.01 -2.74 -8.89
CA LEU A 48 12.88 -3.02 -8.02
C LEU A 48 13.31 -2.88 -6.56
N LEU A 49 12.47 -2.23 -5.75
CA LEU A 49 12.67 -2.21 -4.32
C LEU A 49 12.03 -3.46 -3.68
N PRO A 50 12.69 -4.06 -2.67
CA PRO A 50 12.12 -5.16 -1.91
C PRO A 50 10.89 -4.72 -1.12
N GLN A 51 10.93 -3.51 -0.57
CA GLN A 51 9.84 -2.91 0.20
C GLN A 51 9.23 -1.70 -0.51
N PRO A 52 7.93 -1.41 -0.32
CA PRO A 52 7.32 -0.19 -0.84
C PRO A 52 7.99 1.07 -0.27
N HIS A 53 7.95 2.19 -1.01
CA HIS A 53 8.39 3.48 -0.47
C HIS A 53 7.58 3.87 0.78
N PRO A 54 8.21 4.50 1.79
CA PRO A 54 7.52 4.97 2.99
C PRO A 54 6.29 5.82 2.68
N GLY A 55 6.35 6.71 1.68
CA GLY A 55 5.22 7.53 1.25
C GLY A 55 4.02 6.72 0.74
N ARG A 56 4.24 5.54 0.15
CA ARG A 56 3.16 4.64 -0.26
C ARG A 56 2.49 3.98 0.94
N ILE A 57 3.29 3.59 1.94
CA ILE A 57 2.79 3.01 3.20
C ILE A 57 1.94 4.06 3.94
N SER A 58 2.40 5.31 4.00
CA SER A 58 1.62 6.44 4.55
C SER A 58 0.29 6.63 3.83
N ALA A 59 0.31 6.63 2.49
CA ALA A 59 -0.90 6.81 1.68
C ALA A 59 -1.89 5.66 1.89
N TRP A 60 -1.40 4.42 1.95
CA TRP A 60 -2.21 3.24 2.24
C TRP A 60 -2.84 3.30 3.63
N ALA A 61 -2.06 3.59 4.66
CA ALA A 61 -2.57 3.68 6.03
C ALA A 61 -3.61 4.81 6.17
N ARG A 62 -3.40 5.93 5.45
CA ARG A 62 -4.39 6.99 5.35
C ARG A 62 -5.69 6.50 4.71
N ALA A 63 -5.61 5.75 3.60
CA ALA A 63 -6.79 5.27 2.88
C ALA A 63 -7.54 4.15 3.62
N THR A 64 -6.84 3.37 4.46
CA THR A 64 -7.38 2.12 5.03
C THR A 64 -8.06 2.34 6.38
N ALA A 65 -7.44 3.11 7.28
CA ALA A 65 -7.85 3.14 8.69
C ALA A 65 -8.12 4.55 9.22
N CYS A 66 -8.92 4.64 10.27
CA CYS A 66 -9.05 5.82 11.11
C CYS A 66 -7.75 6.03 11.91
N CYS A 67 -7.47 7.26 12.34
CA CYS A 67 -6.37 7.53 13.27
C CYS A 67 -6.92 7.72 14.69
N PRO A 68 -6.68 6.82 15.65
CA PRO A 68 -7.16 6.99 17.03
C PRO A 68 -6.52 8.18 17.76
N GLN A 69 -5.33 8.62 17.32
CA GLN A 69 -4.58 9.69 17.98
C GLN A 69 -5.15 11.08 17.70
N CYS A 70 -5.52 11.38 16.44
CA CYS A 70 -6.14 12.65 16.06
C CYS A 70 -7.63 12.51 15.69
N GLN A 71 -8.19 11.29 15.84
CA GLN A 71 -9.59 10.95 15.60
C GLN A 71 -10.10 11.28 14.18
N VAL A 72 -9.22 11.21 13.18
CA VAL A 72 -9.59 11.46 11.77
C VAL A 72 -10.00 10.18 11.04
N GLU A 73 -10.96 10.31 10.13
CA GLU A 73 -11.47 9.25 9.27
C GLU A 73 -10.47 8.81 8.18
N PRO A 74 -10.68 7.64 7.54
CA PRO A 74 -9.94 7.21 6.36
C PRO A 74 -9.99 8.26 5.24
N GLY A 75 -8.88 8.45 4.55
CA GLY A 75 -8.71 9.48 3.51
C GLY A 75 -8.27 10.85 4.06
N THR A 76 -8.68 11.21 5.27
CA THR A 76 -8.32 12.51 5.88
C THR A 76 -6.87 12.51 6.37
N PRO A 77 -6.05 13.52 6.04
CA PRO A 77 -4.69 13.65 6.57
C PRO A 77 -4.68 13.72 8.10
N CYS A 78 -3.71 13.06 8.72
CA CYS A 78 -3.45 13.28 10.15
C CYS A 78 -3.01 14.72 10.40
N HIS A 79 -3.27 15.23 11.60
CA HIS A 79 -2.85 16.58 11.99
C HIS A 79 -2.27 16.61 13.40
N ASP A 80 -1.36 17.54 13.65
CA ASP A 80 -0.88 17.91 14.98
C ASP A 80 -1.36 19.35 15.26
N GLU A 81 -2.15 19.55 16.32
CA GLU A 81 -2.64 20.89 16.72
C GLU A 81 -3.31 21.67 15.57
N GLY A 82 -4.08 20.98 14.72
CA GLY A 82 -4.76 21.57 13.57
C GLY A 82 -3.89 21.74 12.31
N ARG A 83 -2.58 21.43 12.35
CA ARG A 83 -1.70 21.44 11.18
C ARG A 83 -1.63 20.05 10.55
N ALA A 84 -1.97 19.96 9.27
CA ALA A 84 -1.88 18.70 8.52
C ALA A 84 -0.42 18.20 8.45
N ARG A 85 -0.25 16.90 8.69
CA ARG A 85 1.01 16.17 8.55
C ARG A 85 1.16 15.63 7.13
N THR A 86 2.41 15.49 6.69
CA THR A 86 2.76 14.79 5.45
C THR A 86 2.70 13.27 5.60
N THR A 87 2.90 12.76 6.81
CA THR A 87 2.83 11.34 7.17
C THR A 87 1.75 11.10 8.22
N VAL A 88 1.25 9.86 8.31
CA VAL A 88 0.25 9.50 9.31
C VAL A 88 0.91 9.20 10.66
N HIS A 89 0.16 9.34 11.76
CA HIS A 89 0.64 8.94 13.08
C HIS A 89 0.94 7.45 13.15
N ALA A 90 1.90 7.07 14.01
CA ALA A 90 2.29 5.68 14.25
C ALA A 90 1.08 4.77 14.52
N ARG A 91 0.13 5.27 15.32
CA ARG A 91 -1.08 4.53 15.68
C ARG A 91 -1.93 4.16 14.48
N ARG A 92 -1.99 5.01 13.45
CA ARG A 92 -2.78 4.72 12.24
C ARG A 92 -2.17 3.60 11.40
N TYR A 93 -0.84 3.44 11.39
CA TYR A 93 -0.21 2.30 10.73
C TYR A 93 -0.63 0.98 11.39
N GLN A 94 -0.64 0.95 12.72
CA GLN A 94 -1.06 -0.23 13.49
C GLN A 94 -2.52 -0.62 13.19
N GLU A 95 -3.43 0.36 13.14
CA GLU A 95 -4.84 0.10 12.80
C GLU A 95 -4.99 -0.37 11.34
N ALA A 96 -4.21 0.19 10.41
CA ALA A 96 -4.23 -0.24 9.01
C ALA A 96 -3.68 -1.66 8.85
N GLU A 97 -2.64 -2.03 9.59
CA GLU A 97 -2.11 -3.41 9.63
C GLU A 97 -3.14 -4.38 10.22
N ALA A 98 -3.80 -4.01 11.31
CA ALA A 98 -4.87 -4.83 11.92
C ALA A 98 -6.07 -5.01 10.99
N THR A 99 -6.38 -4.03 10.15
CA THR A 99 -7.49 -4.10 9.17
C THR A 99 -7.14 -4.97 7.95
N ALA A 100 -5.86 -5.11 7.63
CA ALA A 100 -5.38 -5.82 6.45
C ALA A 100 -4.88 -7.25 6.75
N ALA A 101 -4.81 -7.64 8.03
CA ALA A 101 -4.49 -9.00 8.49
C ALA A 101 -5.70 -9.94 8.32
#